data_AF-A0A6N3FF21-F1
#
_entry.id   AF-A0A6N3FF21-F1
#
_cell.length_a   1.000
_cell.length_b   1.000
_cell.length_c   1.000
_cell.angle_alpha   90.00
_cell.angle_beta   90.00
_cell.angle_gamma   90.00
#
_symmetry.space_group_name_H-M   'P 1'
#
loop_
_entity.id
_entity.type
_entity.pdbx_description
1 polymer ?
#
loop_
_entity_poly.entity_id
_entity_poly.type
_entity_poly.pdbx_seq_one_letter_code
_entity_poly.pdbx_strand_id
1 'polypeptide(L)' 'MDDRFKNGVSHYTIVEFSFRKAFPGDAPCCKYCHMLGYEAGLRRYICEATQEWILEPEIGVGNSCPGAVIEEE' A
#
# COMPACT_ATOMS: atom_id res chain seq x y z
N MET A 1 3.81 -25.74 -14.60
CA MET A 1 4.92 -25.30 -13.73
C MET A 1 5.96 -24.71 -14.65
N ASP A 2 6.29 -23.45 -14.48
CA ASP A 2 7.19 -22.72 -15.38
C ASP A 2 8.63 -23.22 -15.19
N ASP A 3 9.24 -23.75 -16.26
CA ASP A 3 10.53 -24.45 -16.20
C ASP A 3 11.74 -23.52 -16.10
N ARG A 4 11.53 -22.19 -16.17
CA ARG A 4 12.60 -21.17 -16.18
C ARG A 4 13.41 -21.10 -14.89
N PHE A 5 12.89 -21.64 -13.78
CA PHE A 5 13.51 -21.56 -12.45
C PHE A 5 13.80 -22.93 -11.84
N LYS A 6 13.96 -23.97 -12.67
CA LYS A 6 14.20 -25.37 -12.24
C LYS A 6 15.37 -25.53 -11.27
N ASN A 7 16.34 -24.60 -11.30
CA ASN A 7 17.52 -24.57 -10.43
C ASN A 7 17.53 -23.36 -9.48
N GLY A 8 16.37 -22.81 -9.13
CA GLY A 8 16.23 -21.62 -8.30
C GLY A 8 16.31 -20.30 -9.09
N VAL A 9 16.32 -19.19 -8.35
CA VAL A 9 16.31 -17.82 -8.90
C VAL A 9 17.72 -17.24 -8.79
N SER A 10 18.33 -16.87 -9.92
CA SER A 10 19.70 -16.33 -9.96
C SER A 10 19.77 -14.81 -9.76
N HIS A 11 18.70 -14.09 -10.09
CA HIS A 11 18.57 -12.65 -9.88
C HIS A 11 17.10 -12.25 -9.90
N TYR A 12 16.81 -11.07 -9.35
CA TYR A 12 15.48 -10.46 -9.39
C TYR A 12 15.56 -9.16 -10.18
N THR A 13 14.61 -8.96 -11.09
CA THR A 13 14.39 -7.64 -11.70
C THR A 13 13.48 -6.84 -10.78
N ILE A 14 13.97 -5.69 -10.33
CA ILE A 14 13.20 -4.77 -9.50
C ILE A 14 12.51 -3.76 -10.42
N VAL A 15 11.21 -3.57 -10.22
CA VAL A 15 10.40 -2.57 -10.93
C VAL A 15 9.73 -1.69 -9.89
N GLU A 16 9.86 -0.37 -10.04
CA GLU A 16 9.24 0.61 -9.16
C GLU A 16 8.06 1.27 -9.88
N PHE A 17 6.96 1.45 -9.15
CA PHE A 17 5.76 2.12 -9.63
C PHE A 17 5.44 3.32 -8.74
N SER A 18 5.27 4.49 -9.36
CA SER A 18 4.79 5.69 -8.67
C SER A 18 3.38 6.04 -9.15
N PHE A 19 2.46 6.30 -8.22
CA PHE A 19 1.13 6.80 -8.54
C PHE A 19 0.82 8.05 -7.71
N ARG A 20 0.09 8.99 -8.31
CA ARG A 20 -0.50 10.13 -7.59
C ARG A 20 -1.94 9.82 -7.26
N LYS A 21 -2.38 10.26 -6.09
CA LYS A 21 -3.76 10.10 -5.63
C LYS A 21 -4.23 11.37 -4.93
N ALA A 22 -5.38 11.87 -5.36
CA ALA A 22 -6.08 12.92 -4.64
C ALA A 22 -6.81 12.33 -3.43
N PHE A 23 -6.67 13.00 -2.28
CA PHE A 23 -7.46 12.74 -1.08
C PHE A 23 -8.53 13.83 -0.93
N PRO A 24 -9.71 13.50 -0.37
CA PRO A 24 -10.72 14.50 -0.09
C PRO A 24 -10.29 15.40 1.08
N GLY A 25 -10.20 16.71 0.84
CA GLY A 25 -9.86 17.71 1.86
C GLY A 25 -8.44 17.63 2.37
N ASP A 26 -8.18 18.30 3.51
CA ASP A 26 -6.84 18.51 4.06
C ASP A 26 -6.37 17.36 4.98
N ALA A 27 -7.10 16.24 5.02
CA ALA A 27 -6.85 15.13 5.94
C ALA A 27 -6.66 13.81 5.16
N PRO A 28 -5.45 13.53 4.63
CA PRO A 28 -5.18 12.26 3.97
C PRO A 28 -5.27 11.12 4.98
N CYS A 29 -6.18 10.17 4.73
CA CYS A 29 -6.29 8.97 5.56
C CYS A 29 -6.48 7.70 4.74
N CYS A 30 -6.04 6.57 5.32
CA CYS A 30 -6.04 5.25 4.69
C CYS A 30 -7.43 4.83 4.20
N LYS A 31 -8.51 5.28 4.84
CA LYS A 31 -9.91 4.99 4.45
C LYS A 31 -10.18 5.31 2.98
N TYR A 32 -9.55 6.35 2.46
CA TYR A 32 -9.72 6.75 1.07
C TYR A 32 -8.70 6.09 0.14
N CYS A 33 -7.68 5.40 0.65
CA CYS A 33 -6.65 4.75 -0.14
C CYS A 33 -7.19 3.50 -0.86
N HIS A 34 -6.80 3.29 -2.11
CA HIS A 34 -7.27 2.13 -2.88
C HIS A 34 -6.51 0.84 -2.50
N MET A 35 -5.38 0.98 -1.79
CA MET A 35 -4.59 -0.13 -1.28
C MET A 35 -5.08 -0.62 0.10
N LEU A 36 -6.15 -0.03 0.64
CA LEU A 36 -6.72 -0.47 1.91
C LEU A 36 -7.58 -1.71 1.70
N GLY A 37 -7.07 -2.86 2.11
CA GLY A 37 -7.82 -4.12 2.19
C GLY A 37 -8.47 -4.30 3.56
N TYR A 38 -9.50 -5.15 3.61
CA TYR A 38 -10.13 -5.58 4.86
C TYR A 38 -10.05 -7.10 5.00
N GLU A 39 -9.35 -7.57 6.02
CA GLU A 39 -9.24 -8.99 6.35
C GLU A 39 -10.39 -9.38 7.30
N ALA A 40 -11.42 -9.97 6.72
CA ALA A 40 -12.64 -10.34 7.44
C ALA A 40 -12.39 -11.35 8.56
N GLY A 41 -11.43 -12.27 8.39
CA GLY A 41 -11.10 -13.28 9.40
C GLY A 41 -10.53 -12.69 10.68
N LEU A 42 -9.85 -11.54 10.57
CA LEU A 42 -9.22 -10.84 11.69
C LEU A 42 -9.98 -9.58 12.11
N ARG A 43 -10.99 -9.18 11.34
CA ARG A 43 -11.73 -7.91 11.50
C ARG A 43 -10.78 -6.71 11.55
N ARG A 44 -9.80 -6.68 10.65
CA ARG A 44 -8.76 -5.66 10.59
C ARG A 44 -8.54 -5.18 9.18
N TYR A 45 -8.15 -3.92 9.05
CA TYR A 45 -7.68 -3.38 7.78
C TYR A 45 -6.18 -3.65 7.62
N ILE A 46 -5.76 -3.84 6.38
CA ILE A 46 -4.36 -4.02 5.99
C ILE A 46 -4.05 -3.16 4.78
N CYS A 47 -2.90 -2.52 4.76
CA CYS A 47 -2.39 -1.86 3.57
C CYS A 47 -1.76 -2.92 2.66
N GLU A 48 -2.33 -3.17 1.47
CA GLU A 48 -1.83 -4.20 0.56
C GLU A 48 -0.44 -3.86 0.00
N ALA A 49 -0.08 -2.57 -0.05
CA ALA A 49 1.23 -2.12 -0.51
C ALA A 49 2.35 -2.38 0.51
N THR A 50 2.10 -2.06 1.78
CA THR A 50 3.12 -2.09 2.84
C THR A 50 2.97 -3.28 3.79
N GLN A 51 1.87 -4.03 3.67
CA GLN A 51 1.47 -5.13 4.55
C GLN A 51 1.30 -4.71 6.03
N GLU A 52 1.14 -3.41 6.28
CA GLU A 52 0.91 -2.86 7.61
C GLU A 52 -0.56 -3.04 8.03
N TRP A 53 -0.79 -3.51 9.27
CA TRP A 53 -2.13 -3.53 9.87
C TRP A 53 -2.57 -2.11 10.23
N ILE A 54 -3.69 -1.67 9.66
CA ILE A 54 -4.25 -0.34 9.90
C ILE A 54 -5.38 -0.47 10.92
N LEU A 55 -5.17 0.09 12.12
CA LEU A 55 -6.15 0.04 13.21
C LEU A 55 -7.28 1.06 13.02
N GLU A 56 -6.93 2.28 12.60
CA GLU A 56 -7.85 3.43 12.50
C GLU A 56 -7.68 4.11 11.13
N PRO A 57 -8.27 3.55 10.05
CA PRO A 57 -8.08 4.07 8.70
C PRO A 57 -8.68 5.47 8.48
N GLU A 58 -9.58 5.92 9.36
CA GLU A 58 -10.23 7.24 9.29
C GLU A 58 -9.33 8.40 9.71
N ILE A 59 -8.33 8.16 10.57
CA ILE A 59 -7.64 9.22 11.34
C ILE A 59 -6.29 9.61 10.72
N GLY A 60 -5.70 8.74 9.90
CA GLY A 60 -4.44 9.04 9.26
C GLY A 60 -3.98 7.94 8.30
N VAL A 61 -2.68 7.93 8.04
CA VAL A 61 -2.01 6.94 7.18
C VAL A 61 -1.17 5.97 8.02
N GLY A 62 -0.90 4.78 7.48
CA GLY A 62 0.01 3.82 8.09
C GLY A 62 1.44 4.38 8.22
N ASN A 63 2.19 3.93 9.21
CA ASN A 63 3.55 4.41 9.49
C ASN A 63 4.54 4.10 8.36
N SER A 64 4.28 3.03 7.61
CA SER A 64 5.11 2.63 6.47
C SER A 64 4.61 3.19 5.15
N CYS A 65 3.58 4.04 5.17
CA CYS A 65 3.03 4.63 3.95
C CYS A 65 4.09 5.52 3.28
N PRO A 66 4.46 5.25 2.01
CA PRO A 66 5.43 6.09 1.28
C PRO A 66 4.80 7.38 0.73
N GLY A 67 3.49 7.58 0.93
CA GLY A 67 2.77 8.74 0.40
C GLY A 67 3.25 10.03 1.06
N ALA A 68 3.85 10.93 0.27
CA ALA A 68 4.11 12.30 0.66
C ALA A 68 2.98 13.21 0.14
N VAL A 69 2.56 14.18 0.95
CA VAL A 69 1.67 15.26 0.48
C VAL A 69 2.49 16.12 -0.48
N ILE A 70 2.00 16.30 -1.70
CA ILE A 70 2.60 17.19 -2.69
C ILE A 70 1.72 18.43 -2.73
N GLU A 71 2.24 19.57 -2.31
CA GLU A 71 1.59 20.87 -2.47
C GLU A 71 1.66 21.26 -3.95
N GLU A 72 0.52 21.48 -4.60
CA GLU A 72 0.47 22.07 -5.95
C GLU A 72 0.35 23.60 -5.79
N GLU A 73 1.35 24.36 -6.29
CA GLU A 73 1.36 25.83 -6.38
C GLU A 73 0.30 26.39 -7.33
#